data_AF-A0AAD9R2N7-F1
#
_entry.id   AF-A0AAD9R2N7-F1
#
_cell.length_a   1.000
_cell.length_b   1.000
_cell.length_c   1.000
_cell.angle_alpha   90.00
_cell.angle_beta   90.00
_cell.angle_gamma   90.00
#
_symmetry.space_group_name_H-M   'P 1'
#
loop_
_entity.id
_entity.type
_entity.pdbx_description
1 polymer ?
#
loop_
_entity_poly.entity_id
_entity_poly.type
_entity_poly.pdbx_seq_one_letter_code
_entity_poly.pdbx_strand_id
1 'polypeptide(L)'
;MRPVCAKMLVWLMLCSFLSASTQALIDMKERLKDRVVHVETLIHRGRWLWQNDNKDHGGSRYLFIDLIAERNTYYEPRVQFQARACAGGKYLCFEPLSLPHYYLTAGFPTGAPSKYTVKLQYSTYVDNDNRFHWKVMCENDKMEKCKFVPVRFESDGWLMVADNWGNDGGYSGGHYDATLGKDVSKAWFRVHAPNPTDGYREVYSNTNTGTTEQEAEYSTTIGVSQTQTTTHTITNTVSVEIGGAFKAFSASASASIEQTWEASNLFFS
;
A
#
# COMPACT_ATOMS: atom_id res chain seq x y z
N MET A 1 -38.05 -39.92 -25.77
CA MET A 1 -38.02 -38.49 -25.38
C MET A 1 -38.57 -38.40 -23.95
N ARG A 2 -37.92 -37.97 -22.87
CA ARG A 2 -36.72 -37.14 -22.64
C ARG A 2 -36.09 -37.46 -21.26
N PRO A 3 -34.99 -38.24 -21.19
CA PRO A 3 -34.09 -38.23 -20.02
C PRO A 3 -32.96 -37.18 -20.18
N VAL A 4 -32.91 -36.50 -21.32
CA VAL A 4 -31.85 -35.55 -21.69
C VAL A 4 -32.01 -34.19 -20.97
N CYS A 5 -33.26 -33.75 -20.68
CA CYS A 5 -33.52 -32.47 -20.01
C CYS A 5 -32.95 -32.39 -18.59
N ALA A 6 -33.02 -33.48 -17.80
CA ALA A 6 -32.60 -33.46 -16.40
C ALA A 6 -31.07 -33.33 -16.25
N LYS A 7 -30.28 -33.97 -17.15
CA LYS A 7 -28.81 -33.85 -17.13
C LYS A 7 -28.33 -32.47 -17.59
N MET A 8 -29.04 -31.85 -18.53
CA MET A 8 -28.71 -30.50 -19.00
C MET A 8 -28.96 -29.42 -17.94
N LEU A 9 -30.03 -29.56 -17.15
CA LEU A 9 -30.36 -28.61 -16.07
C LEU A 9 -29.36 -28.64 -14.91
N VAL A 10 -28.86 -29.84 -14.57
CA VAL A 10 -27.80 -29.99 -13.55
C VAL A 10 -26.48 -29.40 -14.04
N TRP A 11 -26.13 -29.57 -15.32
CA TRP A 11 -24.95 -28.94 -15.92
C TRP A 11 -25.06 -27.40 -15.98
N LEU A 12 -26.24 -26.86 -16.33
CA LEU A 12 -26.50 -25.42 -16.33
C LEU A 12 -26.45 -24.80 -14.92
N MET A 13 -26.91 -25.54 -13.89
CA MET A 13 -26.74 -25.11 -12.49
C MET A 13 -25.27 -25.16 -12.06
N LEU A 14 -24.54 -26.23 -12.37
CA LEU A 14 -23.10 -26.32 -12.07
C LEU A 14 -22.27 -25.24 -12.81
N CYS A 15 -22.63 -24.89 -14.04
CA CYS A 15 -21.97 -23.82 -14.80
C CYS A 15 -22.34 -22.40 -14.33
N SER A 16 -23.48 -22.21 -13.66
CA SER A 16 -23.85 -20.90 -13.08
C SER A 16 -23.22 -20.66 -11.70
N PHE A 17 -22.65 -21.68 -11.06
CA PHE A 17 -21.80 -21.52 -9.87
C PHE A 17 -20.32 -21.23 -10.19
N LEU A 18 -19.90 -21.32 -11.46
CA LEU A 18 -18.49 -21.19 -11.86
C LEU A 18 -18.05 -19.76 -12.23
N SER A 19 -18.96 -18.78 -12.30
CA SER A 19 -18.63 -17.39 -12.67
C SER A 19 -18.62 -16.40 -11.51
N ALA A 20 -18.93 -16.84 -10.29
CA ALA A 20 -18.60 -16.06 -9.09
C ALA A 20 -17.22 -16.51 -8.62
N SER A 21 -16.16 -16.14 -9.36
CA SER A 21 -14.80 -16.25 -8.83
C SER A 21 -14.66 -15.25 -7.68
N THR A 22 -15.07 -15.66 -6.48
CA THR A 22 -14.58 -15.03 -5.27
C THR A 22 -13.08 -15.31 -5.25
N GLN A 23 -12.27 -14.43 -5.83
CA GLN A 23 -10.83 -14.48 -5.62
C GLN A 23 -10.62 -14.41 -4.12
N ALA A 24 -10.14 -15.52 -3.55
CA ALA A 24 -9.76 -15.57 -2.15
C ALA A 24 -8.61 -14.58 -1.96
N LEU A 25 -8.80 -13.60 -1.07
CA LEU A 25 -7.75 -12.66 -0.75
C LEU A 25 -6.56 -13.40 -0.13
N ILE A 26 -5.36 -13.03 -0.53
CA ILE A 26 -4.11 -13.64 -0.08
C ILE A 26 -3.61 -12.83 1.12
N ASP A 27 -3.26 -13.53 2.21
CA ASP A 27 -2.61 -12.91 3.37
C ASP A 27 -1.15 -12.55 3.04
N MET A 28 -0.82 -11.25 3.11
CA MET A 28 0.49 -10.71 2.78
C MET A 28 1.49 -10.73 3.95
N LYS A 29 1.14 -11.29 5.11
CA LYS A 29 2.02 -11.31 6.30
C LYS A 29 3.47 -11.69 5.98
N GLU A 30 3.69 -12.80 5.27
CA GLU A 30 5.05 -13.27 4.95
C GLU A 30 5.81 -12.34 4.01
N ARG A 31 5.12 -11.60 3.14
CA ARG A 31 5.73 -10.61 2.23
C ARG A 31 6.03 -9.27 2.90
N LEU A 32 5.33 -8.95 3.98
CA LEU A 32 5.40 -7.66 4.66
C LEU A 32 6.20 -7.70 5.95
N LYS A 33 6.30 -8.85 6.63
CA LYS A 33 7.04 -8.95 7.89
C LYS A 33 8.47 -8.41 7.73
N ASP A 34 8.90 -7.66 8.72
CA ASP A 34 10.23 -7.06 8.82
C ASP A 34 10.54 -6.00 7.75
N ARG A 35 9.51 -5.50 7.04
CA ARG A 35 9.66 -4.44 6.04
C ARG A 35 9.05 -3.12 6.48
N VAL A 36 9.58 -2.04 5.93
CA VAL A 36 8.93 -0.74 5.96
C VAL A 36 7.86 -0.70 4.87
N VAL A 37 6.65 -0.29 5.25
CA VAL A 37 5.49 -0.21 4.37
C VAL A 37 4.90 1.19 4.37
N HIS A 38 4.29 1.54 3.26
CA HIS A 38 3.53 2.77 3.04
C HIS A 38 2.16 2.39 2.53
N VAL A 39 1.12 3.06 3.01
CA VAL A 39 -0.27 2.68 2.73
C VAL A 39 -0.97 3.84 2.03
N GLU A 40 -1.37 3.62 0.79
CA GLU A 40 -2.06 4.59 -0.06
C GLU A 40 -3.54 4.20 -0.14
N THR A 41 -4.47 5.14 0.06
CA THR A 41 -5.89 4.87 -0.18
C THR A 41 -6.19 4.76 -1.67
N LEU A 42 -7.09 3.85 -2.03
CA LEU A 42 -7.58 3.75 -3.42
C LEU A 42 -8.79 4.63 -3.70
N ILE A 43 -9.34 5.35 -2.71
CA ILE A 43 -10.39 6.35 -2.94
C ILE A 43 -9.84 7.49 -3.82
N HIS A 44 -8.67 8.02 -3.46
CA HIS A 44 -7.94 8.99 -4.27
C HIS A 44 -6.45 8.69 -4.21
N ARG A 45 -5.85 8.51 -5.39
CA ARG A 45 -4.42 8.25 -5.54
C ARG A 45 -3.58 9.43 -5.05
N GLY A 46 -2.38 9.12 -4.56
CA GLY A 46 -1.46 10.08 -3.95
C GLY A 46 -1.77 10.42 -2.50
N ARG A 47 -2.80 9.81 -1.89
CA ARG A 47 -3.14 10.02 -0.48
C ARG A 47 -2.67 8.87 0.41
N TRP A 48 -1.89 9.20 1.43
CA TRP A 48 -1.12 8.24 2.20
C TRP A 48 -1.46 8.30 3.68
N LEU A 49 -1.52 7.13 4.30
CA LEU A 49 -1.65 6.97 5.74
C LEU A 49 -0.42 7.59 6.43
N TRP A 50 -0.64 8.55 7.32
CA TRP A 50 0.43 9.21 8.05
C TRP A 50 0.03 9.55 9.48
N GLN A 51 1.03 9.55 10.36
CA GLN A 51 0.87 9.87 11.78
C GLN A 51 0.63 11.37 11.99
N ASN A 52 -0.53 11.71 12.54
CA ASN A 52 -0.86 13.06 13.00
C ASN A 52 -0.34 13.29 14.44
N ASP A 53 0.05 14.52 14.77
CA ASP A 53 0.46 14.93 16.12
C ASP A 53 -0.71 15.12 17.10
N ASN A 54 -1.96 15.11 16.63
CA ASN A 54 -3.14 15.16 17.49
C ASN A 54 -3.22 13.93 18.41
N LYS A 55 -3.26 14.20 19.71
CA LYS A 55 -3.32 13.18 20.77
C LYS A 55 -4.71 13.13 21.42
N ASP A 56 -5.16 11.94 21.75
CA ASP A 56 -6.26 11.76 22.70
C ASP A 56 -5.80 11.95 24.15
N HIS A 57 -6.75 11.96 25.09
CA HIS A 57 -6.47 12.11 26.52
C HIS A 57 -5.52 11.03 27.09
N GLY A 58 -5.47 9.85 26.45
CA GLY A 58 -4.57 8.76 26.81
C GLY A 58 -3.23 8.78 26.09
N GLY A 59 -2.92 9.85 25.35
CA GLY A 59 -1.68 10.00 24.59
C GLY A 59 -1.64 9.23 23.26
N SER A 60 -2.72 8.54 22.87
CA SER A 60 -2.80 7.87 21.57
C SER A 60 -2.89 8.91 20.46
N ARG A 61 -2.32 8.62 19.29
CA ARG A 61 -2.33 9.55 18.16
C ARG A 61 -3.22 9.05 17.04
N TYR A 62 -3.95 9.95 16.41
CA TYR A 62 -4.78 9.60 15.25
C TYR A 62 -3.95 9.55 13.96
N LEU A 63 -4.54 8.95 12.94
CA LEU A 63 -3.92 8.77 11.63
C LEU A 63 -4.80 9.45 10.60
N PHE A 64 -4.14 10.22 9.75
CA PHE A 64 -4.76 10.86 8.61
C PHE A 64 -4.33 10.14 7.32
N ILE A 65 -5.09 10.35 6.26
CA ILE A 65 -4.81 9.85 4.92
C ILE A 65 -4.87 11.06 4.00
N ASP A 66 -3.69 11.60 3.69
CA ASP A 66 -3.53 12.91 3.06
C ASP A 66 -2.71 12.89 1.80
N LEU A 67 -2.91 13.91 0.97
CA LEU A 67 -2.08 14.14 -0.20
C LEU A 67 -0.67 14.46 0.27
N ILE A 68 0.25 13.54 0.03
CA ILE A 68 1.67 13.69 0.38
C ILE A 68 2.46 13.56 -0.92
N ALA A 69 3.38 14.49 -1.14
CA ALA A 69 4.27 14.43 -2.29
C ALA A 69 5.04 13.10 -2.28
N GLU A 70 5.15 12.45 -3.42
CA GLU A 70 5.78 11.12 -3.53
C GLU A 70 7.20 11.09 -2.95
N ARG A 71 7.97 12.18 -3.05
CA ARG A 71 9.26 12.26 -2.36
C ARG A 71 9.09 12.05 -0.85
N ASN A 72 8.16 12.77 -0.23
CA ASN A 72 7.98 12.76 1.22
C ASN A 72 7.43 11.43 1.73
N THR A 73 6.65 10.71 0.92
CA THR A 73 6.12 9.39 1.33
C THR A 73 7.24 8.41 1.63
N TYR A 74 8.37 8.50 0.93
CA TYR A 74 9.52 7.62 1.10
C TYR A 74 10.59 8.11 2.08
N TYR A 75 10.59 9.39 2.47
CA TYR A 75 11.61 9.95 3.36
C TYR A 75 11.08 10.45 4.70
N GLU A 76 9.77 10.62 4.86
CA GLU A 76 9.20 11.07 6.14
C GLU A 76 8.86 9.86 7.04
N PRO A 77 9.52 9.72 8.20
CA PRO A 77 9.29 8.59 9.12
C PRO A 77 7.84 8.46 9.63
N ARG A 78 7.05 9.53 9.51
CA ARG A 78 5.64 9.58 9.94
C ARG A 78 4.68 8.89 8.95
N VAL A 79 5.12 8.67 7.71
CA VAL A 79 4.38 7.96 6.65
C VAL A 79 4.84 6.49 6.55
N GLN A 80 5.96 6.16 7.20
CA GLN A 80 6.61 4.86 7.18
C GLN A 80 6.22 4.01 8.37
N PHE A 81 5.74 2.80 8.11
CA PHE A 81 5.39 1.83 9.14
C PHE A 81 6.27 0.60 9.02
N GLN A 82 7.02 0.28 10.07
CA GLN A 82 7.65 -1.01 10.23
C GLN A 82 6.57 -2.06 10.49
N ALA A 83 6.37 -2.96 9.52
CA ALA A 83 5.58 -4.17 9.71
C ALA A 83 6.44 -5.19 10.46
N ARG A 84 5.96 -5.67 11.60
CA ARG A 84 6.62 -6.70 12.42
C ARG A 84 5.69 -7.87 12.59
N ALA A 85 6.26 -9.08 12.59
CA ALA A 85 5.52 -10.25 12.99
C ALA A 85 5.25 -10.17 14.51
N CYS A 86 4.00 -10.40 14.93
CA CYS A 86 3.61 -10.42 16.34
C CYS A 86 2.68 -11.59 16.66
N ALA A 87 2.43 -11.81 17.95
CA ALA A 87 1.65 -12.93 18.48
C ALA A 87 2.23 -14.29 18.06
N GLY A 88 3.52 -14.50 18.32
CA GLY A 88 4.23 -15.71 17.88
C GLY A 88 4.35 -15.83 16.35
N GLY A 89 4.31 -14.69 15.65
CA GLY A 89 4.42 -14.63 14.19
C GLY A 89 3.13 -14.94 13.43
N LYS A 90 1.98 -14.95 14.12
CA LYS A 90 0.67 -15.21 13.51
C LYS A 90 0.11 -14.00 12.77
N TYR A 91 0.42 -12.78 13.22
CA TYR A 91 -0.15 -11.55 12.69
C TYR A 91 0.91 -10.48 12.44
N LEU A 92 0.51 -9.36 11.84
CA LEU A 92 1.34 -8.18 11.72
C LEU A 92 0.96 -7.15 12.79
N CYS A 93 1.99 -6.48 13.31
CA CYS A 93 1.89 -5.27 14.11
C CYS A 93 2.64 -4.17 13.35
N PHE A 94 2.07 -2.97 13.29
CA PHE A 94 2.65 -1.85 12.54
C PHE A 94 3.12 -0.76 13.50
N GLU A 95 4.40 -0.42 13.44
CA GLU A 95 5.02 0.63 14.24
C GLU A 95 5.54 1.74 13.33
N PRO A 96 5.07 3.00 13.47
CA PRO A 96 5.60 4.09 12.67
C PRO A 96 7.06 4.35 13.04
N LEU A 97 7.90 4.64 12.04
CA LEU A 97 9.33 4.90 12.29
C LEU A 97 9.56 6.19 13.09
N SER A 98 8.60 7.13 13.06
CA SER A 98 8.66 8.37 13.84
C SER A 98 8.41 8.22 15.34
N LEU A 99 7.78 7.11 15.78
CA LEU A 99 7.35 6.95 17.17
C LEU A 99 7.60 5.51 17.67
N PRO A 100 8.78 5.27 18.27
CA PRO A 100 9.08 4.01 18.89
C PRO A 100 8.05 3.60 19.94
N HIS A 101 7.72 2.30 19.98
CA HIS A 101 6.76 1.67 20.89
C HIS A 101 5.29 2.12 20.74
N TYR A 102 4.96 2.89 19.71
CA TYR A 102 3.58 3.13 19.32
C TYR A 102 3.19 2.15 18.23
N TYR A 103 1.98 1.59 18.31
CA TYR A 103 1.52 0.59 17.36
C TYR A 103 0.14 0.93 16.83
N LEU A 104 -0.09 0.60 15.57
CA LEU A 104 -1.40 0.66 14.94
C LEU A 104 -2.36 -0.23 15.73
N THR A 105 -3.42 0.38 16.27
CA THR A 105 -4.39 -0.30 17.11
C THR A 105 -5.80 -0.12 16.59
N ALA A 106 -6.59 -1.19 16.74
CA ALA A 106 -8.02 -1.21 16.52
C ALA A 106 -8.76 -1.18 17.86
N GLY A 107 -9.64 -0.22 18.04
CA GLY A 107 -10.39 -0.12 19.29
C GLY A 107 -11.43 0.97 19.28
N PHE A 108 -11.61 1.57 20.46
CA PHE A 108 -12.59 2.62 20.69
C PHE A 108 -11.88 3.89 21.18
N PRO A 109 -12.33 5.09 20.78
CA PRO A 109 -11.90 6.32 21.41
C PRO A 109 -12.37 6.36 22.86
N THR A 110 -11.57 6.99 23.72
CA THR A 110 -11.89 7.17 25.13
C THR A 110 -13.22 7.91 25.28
N GLY A 111 -14.17 7.34 26.00
CA GLY A 111 -15.49 7.94 26.23
C GLY A 111 -16.53 7.73 25.12
N ALA A 112 -16.19 7.05 24.02
CA ALA A 112 -17.12 6.76 22.93
C ALA A 112 -17.01 5.29 22.47
N PRO A 113 -17.49 4.32 23.28
CA PRO A 113 -17.34 2.89 23.02
C PRO A 113 -18.11 2.36 21.80
N SER A 114 -18.98 3.18 21.20
CA SER A 114 -19.71 2.85 19.97
C SER A 114 -18.99 3.27 18.68
N LYS A 115 -17.88 4.03 18.79
CA LYS A 115 -17.08 4.45 17.64
C LYS A 115 -15.88 3.53 17.50
N TYR A 116 -15.76 2.84 16.38
CA TYR A 116 -14.60 2.01 16.08
C TYR A 116 -13.53 2.91 15.45
N THR A 117 -12.29 2.83 15.91
CA THR A 117 -11.22 3.74 15.49
C THR A 117 -9.94 2.98 15.22
N VAL A 118 -9.13 3.58 14.34
CA VAL A 118 -7.73 3.23 14.12
C VAL A 118 -6.88 4.36 14.67
N LYS A 119 -5.93 4.02 15.53
CA LYS A 119 -5.01 4.99 16.13
C LYS A 119 -3.65 4.35 16.40
N LEU A 120 -2.69 5.17 16.80
CA LEU A 120 -1.39 4.75 17.30
C LEU A 120 -1.40 4.81 18.81
N GLN A 121 -1.14 3.69 19.48
CA GLN A 121 -1.13 3.61 20.93
C GLN A 121 0.17 3.01 21.42
N TYR A 122 0.71 3.61 22.48
CA TYR A 122 1.90 3.09 23.16
C TYR A 122 1.61 1.72 23.78
N SER A 123 2.51 0.76 23.58
CA SER A 123 2.45 -0.55 24.23
C SER A 123 3.82 -1.21 24.29
N THR A 124 4.08 -1.93 25.38
CA THR A 124 5.24 -2.83 25.54
C THR A 124 4.84 -4.31 25.47
N TYR A 125 3.56 -4.62 25.27
CA TYR A 125 2.99 -5.98 25.32
C TYR A 125 2.18 -6.31 24.07
N VAL A 126 2.65 -5.87 22.89
CA VAL A 126 1.91 -6.01 21.62
C VAL A 126 1.59 -7.45 21.25
N ASP A 127 2.45 -8.41 21.60
CA ASP A 127 2.24 -9.82 21.25
C ASP A 127 1.01 -10.45 21.91
N ASN A 128 0.64 -9.97 23.10
CA ASN A 128 -0.42 -10.56 23.92
C ASN A 128 -1.77 -9.83 23.78
N ASP A 129 -1.83 -8.78 22.98
CA ASP A 129 -2.99 -7.91 22.88
C ASP A 129 -3.48 -7.77 21.44
N ASN A 130 -4.61 -8.42 21.16
CA ASN A 130 -5.19 -8.49 19.83
C ASN A 130 -5.63 -7.15 19.23
N ARG A 131 -5.66 -6.07 20.05
CA ARG A 131 -5.90 -4.71 19.58
C ARG A 131 -4.86 -4.26 18.56
N PHE A 132 -3.63 -4.77 18.66
CA PHE A 132 -2.51 -4.39 17.80
C PHE A 132 -2.29 -5.34 16.63
N HIS A 133 -3.07 -6.42 16.52
CA HIS A 133 -2.86 -7.46 15.53
C HIS A 133 -3.69 -7.21 14.28
N TRP A 134 -3.03 -7.30 13.13
CA TRP A 134 -3.62 -7.02 11.83
C TRP A 134 -3.30 -8.13 10.83
N LYS A 135 -4.23 -8.34 9.89
CA LYS A 135 -3.98 -9.07 8.64
C LYS A 135 -4.03 -8.09 7.48
N VAL A 136 -3.21 -8.32 6.46
CA VAL A 136 -3.26 -7.56 5.21
C VAL A 136 -3.64 -8.52 4.10
N MET A 137 -4.87 -8.37 3.61
CA MET A 137 -5.49 -9.29 2.67
C MET A 137 -5.59 -8.63 1.30
N CYS A 138 -4.85 -9.13 0.30
CA CYS A 138 -4.78 -8.51 -1.03
C CYS A 138 -5.37 -9.42 -2.13
N GLU A 139 -5.86 -8.83 -3.22
CA GLU A 139 -6.37 -9.58 -4.38
C GLU A 139 -5.27 -10.40 -5.07
N ASN A 140 -4.04 -9.91 -5.03
CA ASN A 140 -2.87 -10.57 -5.59
C ASN A 140 -1.61 -10.17 -4.82
N ASP A 141 -0.49 -10.74 -5.27
CA ASP A 141 0.81 -10.57 -4.67
C ASP A 141 1.44 -9.19 -4.98
N LYS A 142 0.93 -8.44 -5.96
CA LYS A 142 1.38 -7.08 -6.30
C LYS A 142 0.99 -6.03 -5.26
N MET A 143 0.11 -6.38 -4.31
CA MET A 143 -0.33 -5.50 -3.21
C MET A 143 -0.98 -4.17 -3.66
N GLU A 144 -1.48 -4.13 -4.90
CA GLU A 144 -2.17 -2.96 -5.47
C GLU A 144 -3.55 -2.71 -4.85
N LYS A 145 -4.17 -3.77 -4.33
CA LYS A 145 -5.53 -3.71 -3.77
C LYS A 145 -5.65 -4.65 -2.58
N CYS A 146 -5.59 -4.06 -1.39
CA CYS A 146 -5.47 -4.72 -0.11
C CYS A 146 -6.47 -4.17 0.90
N LYS A 147 -6.84 -5.02 1.86
CA LYS A 147 -7.64 -4.68 3.04
C LYS A 147 -6.82 -4.92 4.29
N PHE A 148 -6.92 -3.98 5.23
CA PHE A 148 -6.36 -4.14 6.56
C PHE A 148 -7.46 -4.61 7.50
N VAL A 149 -7.32 -5.84 8.00
CA VAL A 149 -8.30 -6.50 8.86
C VAL A 149 -7.79 -6.50 10.30
N PRO A 150 -8.44 -5.78 11.24
CA PRO A 150 -8.10 -5.86 12.65
C PRO A 150 -8.55 -7.19 13.24
N VAL A 151 -7.63 -7.94 13.83
CA VAL A 151 -7.96 -9.26 14.42
C VAL A 151 -9.02 -9.14 15.51
N ARG A 152 -8.98 -8.06 16.30
CA ARG A 152 -9.97 -7.79 17.36
C ARG A 152 -11.42 -7.80 16.87
N PHE A 153 -11.68 -7.35 15.64
CA PHE A 153 -13.02 -7.17 15.09
C PHE A 153 -13.21 -7.96 13.79
N GLU A 154 -12.40 -9.00 13.58
CA GLU A 154 -12.43 -9.82 12.37
C GLU A 154 -13.79 -10.50 12.19
N SER A 155 -14.35 -11.07 13.25
CA SER A 155 -15.66 -11.75 13.23
C SER A 155 -16.83 -10.84 12.88
N ASP A 156 -16.67 -9.55 13.16
CA ASP A 156 -17.69 -8.52 12.94
C ASP A 156 -17.61 -7.89 11.55
N GLY A 157 -16.56 -8.25 10.78
CA GLY A 157 -16.31 -7.79 9.42
C GLY A 157 -15.84 -6.33 9.34
N TRP A 158 -15.25 -5.78 10.40
CA TRP A 158 -14.68 -4.43 10.36
C TRP A 158 -13.35 -4.42 9.63
N LEU A 159 -13.09 -3.34 8.91
CA LEU A 159 -11.87 -3.10 8.14
C LEU A 159 -11.36 -1.70 8.47
N MET A 160 -10.07 -1.45 8.33
CA MET A 160 -9.59 -0.07 8.21
C MET A 160 -10.22 0.55 6.95
N VAL A 161 -10.71 1.77 7.07
CA VAL A 161 -11.28 2.55 5.97
C VAL A 161 -10.75 3.97 6.01
N ALA A 162 -10.70 4.61 4.84
CA ALA A 162 -10.53 6.05 4.73
C ALA A 162 -11.91 6.71 4.82
N ASP A 163 -12.19 7.39 5.93
CA ASP A 163 -13.45 8.09 6.17
C ASP A 163 -13.27 9.60 6.16
N ASN A 164 -14.25 10.30 5.63
CA ASN A 164 -14.32 11.76 5.54
C ASN A 164 -15.50 12.32 6.37
N TRP A 165 -16.02 11.51 7.30
CA TRP A 165 -17.16 11.81 8.15
C TRP A 165 -18.42 12.20 7.36
N GLY A 166 -18.61 11.59 6.20
CA GLY A 166 -19.77 11.85 5.33
C GLY A 166 -19.65 13.10 4.46
N ASN A 167 -18.47 13.72 4.38
CA ASN A 167 -18.19 14.79 3.43
C ASN A 167 -17.44 14.24 2.22
N ASP A 168 -18.15 13.80 1.18
CA ASP A 168 -17.55 13.19 -0.02
C ASP A 168 -16.52 14.09 -0.74
N GLY A 169 -16.54 15.41 -0.50
CA GLY A 169 -15.52 16.37 -0.95
C GLY A 169 -14.34 16.59 0.00
N GLY A 170 -14.29 15.87 1.13
CA GLY A 170 -13.37 16.10 2.26
C GLY A 170 -13.83 17.23 3.19
N TYR A 171 -13.49 17.14 4.48
CA TYR A 171 -13.63 18.26 5.41
C TYR A 171 -12.68 19.40 4.99
N SER A 172 -12.95 20.67 5.34
CA SER A 172 -12.12 21.84 4.96
C SER A 172 -10.61 21.56 5.07
N GLY A 173 -9.96 21.31 3.92
CA GLY A 173 -8.56 20.83 3.84
C GLY A 173 -8.37 19.49 3.10
N GLY A 174 -9.44 18.76 2.81
CA GLY A 174 -9.45 17.57 1.94
C GLY A 174 -8.87 16.29 2.55
N HIS A 175 -8.67 16.19 3.87
CA HIS A 175 -8.11 14.99 4.51
C HIS A 175 -9.15 13.90 4.76
N TYR A 176 -8.67 12.66 4.86
CA TYR A 176 -9.44 11.51 5.33
C TYR A 176 -8.86 11.04 6.68
N ASP A 177 -9.72 10.56 7.57
CA ASP A 177 -9.31 9.85 8.78
C ASP A 177 -9.18 8.36 8.49
N ALA A 178 -8.14 7.74 9.06
CA ALA A 178 -8.12 6.29 9.17
C ALA A 178 -9.04 5.88 10.33
N THR A 179 -10.09 5.15 10.02
CA THR A 179 -11.04 4.63 11.01
C THR A 179 -11.40 3.19 10.69
N LEU A 180 -12.29 2.59 11.48
CA LEU A 180 -12.84 1.28 11.17
C LEU A 180 -14.24 1.44 10.57
N GLY A 181 -14.49 0.73 9.48
CA GLY A 181 -15.76 0.76 8.74
C GLY A 181 -16.14 -0.61 8.17
N LYS A 182 -17.44 -0.73 7.82
CA LYS A 182 -17.97 -1.87 7.04
C LYS A 182 -18.11 -1.56 5.55
N ASP A 183 -17.87 -0.30 5.16
CA ASP A 183 -17.90 0.09 3.76
C ASP A 183 -16.69 -0.47 3.01
N VAL A 184 -16.96 -1.46 2.18
CA VAL A 184 -15.94 -2.19 1.42
C VAL A 184 -15.26 -1.32 0.37
N SER A 185 -15.93 -0.26 -0.12
CA SER A 185 -15.37 0.62 -1.15
C SER A 185 -14.27 1.51 -0.59
N LYS A 186 -14.44 2.00 0.65
CA LYS A 186 -13.49 2.85 1.37
C LYS A 186 -12.36 2.06 2.06
N ALA A 187 -12.41 0.73 2.02
CA ALA A 187 -11.48 -0.18 2.69
C ALA A 187 -10.29 -0.64 1.82
N TRP A 188 -10.19 -0.17 0.58
CA TRP A 188 -9.16 -0.60 -0.35
C TRP A 188 -7.94 0.32 -0.30
N PHE A 189 -6.78 -0.31 -0.12
CA PHE A 189 -5.48 0.36 -0.06
C PHE A 189 -4.49 -0.31 -0.99
N ARG A 190 -3.55 0.47 -1.53
CA ARG A 190 -2.31 -0.03 -2.11
C ARG A 190 -1.24 -0.05 -1.03
N VAL A 191 -0.55 -1.17 -0.89
CA VAL A 191 0.57 -1.29 0.06
C VAL A 191 1.87 -1.28 -0.74
N HIS A 192 2.65 -0.24 -0.49
CA HIS A 192 3.99 -0.12 -1.05
C HIS A 192 4.99 -0.61 -0.02
N ALA A 193 5.72 -1.64 -0.38
CA ALA A 193 6.82 -2.16 0.42
C ALA A 193 8.00 -2.33 -0.54
N PRO A 194 8.98 -1.40 -0.57
CA PRO A 194 10.18 -1.55 -1.39
C PRO A 194 11.01 -2.75 -0.89
N ASN A 195 11.66 -3.49 -1.80
CA ASN A 195 12.56 -4.56 -1.36
C ASN A 195 13.74 -3.94 -0.58
N PRO A 196 14.37 -4.66 0.37
CA PRO A 196 15.54 -4.13 1.06
C PRO A 196 16.69 -3.71 0.12
N THR A 197 16.76 -4.30 -1.08
CA THR A 197 17.69 -3.91 -2.16
C THR A 197 17.22 -2.71 -2.97
N ASP A 198 15.91 -2.47 -3.01
CA ASP A 198 15.28 -1.33 -3.69
C ASP A 198 15.25 -0.15 -2.71
N GLY A 199 16.42 0.19 -2.17
CA GLY A 199 16.61 1.34 -1.30
C GLY A 199 16.93 2.59 -2.10
N TYR A 200 16.44 3.74 -1.64
CA TYR A 200 16.94 5.02 -2.14
C TYR A 200 18.38 5.21 -1.67
N ARG A 201 19.30 5.35 -2.63
CA ARG A 201 20.69 5.73 -2.35
C ARG A 201 20.73 7.25 -2.29
N GLU A 202 21.13 7.82 -1.16
CA GLU A 202 21.36 9.26 -1.08
C GLU A 202 22.48 9.62 -2.07
N VAL A 203 22.10 10.36 -3.12
CA VAL A 203 23.01 10.79 -4.18
C VAL A 203 23.67 12.13 -3.81
N TYR A 204 22.99 12.93 -3.00
CA TYR A 204 23.43 14.23 -2.53
C TYR A 204 22.66 14.63 -1.28
N SER A 205 23.36 15.17 -0.28
CA SER A 205 22.81 15.74 0.95
C SER A 205 23.41 17.13 1.16
N ASN A 206 22.60 18.10 1.56
CA ASN A 206 23.09 19.42 1.94
C ASN A 206 22.26 19.97 3.11
N THR A 207 22.90 20.73 3.99
CA THR A 207 22.27 21.44 5.10
C THR A 207 22.38 22.94 4.85
N ASN A 208 21.26 23.60 4.60
CA ASN A 208 21.23 25.06 4.49
C ASN A 208 21.09 25.67 5.89
N THR A 209 22.14 26.31 6.39
CA THR A 209 22.15 27.04 7.67
C THR A 209 21.98 28.54 7.50
N GLY A 210 21.65 29.01 6.29
CA GLY A 210 21.45 30.42 5.98
C GLY A 210 20.08 30.93 6.43
N THR A 211 19.99 32.23 6.76
CA THR A 211 18.73 32.92 7.09
C THR A 211 18.05 33.54 5.86
N THR A 212 18.61 33.33 4.66
CA THR A 212 18.10 33.81 3.38
C THR A 212 18.18 32.69 2.35
N GLU A 213 17.40 32.80 1.27
CA GLU A 213 17.41 31.84 0.16
C GLU A 213 18.81 31.72 -0.46
N GLN A 214 19.24 30.48 -0.72
CA GLN A 214 20.53 30.18 -1.34
C GLN A 214 20.34 29.16 -2.46
N GLU A 215 20.92 29.46 -3.61
CA GLU A 215 20.97 28.56 -4.75
C GLU A 215 22.27 27.75 -4.73
N ALA A 216 22.18 26.45 -5.01
CA ALA A 216 23.33 25.56 -5.14
C ALA A 216 23.14 24.68 -6.38
N GLU A 217 24.12 24.72 -7.28
CA GLU A 217 24.17 23.82 -8.43
C GLU A 217 24.91 22.53 -8.04
N TYR A 218 24.33 21.39 -8.38
CA TYR A 218 24.96 20.09 -8.22
C TYR A 218 24.76 19.26 -9.49
N SER A 219 25.78 18.46 -9.81
CA SER A 219 25.75 17.49 -10.89
C SER A 219 25.94 16.10 -10.30
N THR A 220 25.12 15.15 -10.73
CA THR A 220 25.27 13.75 -10.34
C THR A 220 25.27 12.85 -11.56
N THR A 221 26.07 11.80 -11.51
CA THR A 221 26.10 10.74 -12.52
C THR A 221 25.34 9.54 -11.98
N ILE A 222 24.14 9.32 -12.50
CA ILE A 222 23.33 8.13 -12.21
C ILE A 222 23.67 7.10 -13.29
N GLY A 223 24.16 5.93 -12.89
CA GLY A 223 24.52 4.85 -13.81
C GLY A 223 24.44 3.47 -13.16
N VAL A 224 24.29 2.44 -13.99
CA VAL A 224 24.29 1.03 -13.57
C VAL A 224 25.73 0.51 -13.72
N SER A 225 26.41 0.23 -12.60
CA SER A 225 27.81 -0.23 -12.63
C SER A 225 27.97 -1.74 -12.84
N GLN A 226 26.90 -2.51 -12.66
CA GLN A 226 26.87 -3.95 -12.91
C GLN A 226 25.55 -4.31 -13.61
N THR A 227 25.62 -4.61 -14.90
CA THR A 227 24.55 -5.30 -15.62
C THR A 227 24.77 -6.80 -15.44
N GLN A 228 24.02 -7.43 -14.54
CA GLN A 228 23.72 -8.85 -14.72
C GLN A 228 22.64 -8.94 -15.80
N THR A 229 22.99 -9.55 -16.93
CA THR A 229 22.05 -9.82 -18.01
C THR A 229 21.10 -10.93 -17.56
N THR A 230 19.91 -10.57 -17.08
CA THR A 230 18.82 -11.54 -16.85
C THR A 230 17.97 -11.60 -18.11
N THR A 231 18.19 -12.63 -18.92
CA THR A 231 17.36 -12.87 -20.11
C THR A 231 16.01 -13.44 -19.69
N HIS A 232 14.95 -12.65 -19.78
CA HIS A 232 13.58 -13.13 -19.63
C HIS A 232 12.89 -13.13 -21.00
N THR A 233 12.43 -14.31 -21.43
CA THR A 233 11.59 -14.44 -22.63
C THR A 233 10.17 -13.96 -22.28
N ILE A 234 9.79 -12.79 -22.78
CA ILE A 234 8.45 -12.22 -22.59
C ILE A 234 7.56 -12.57 -23.78
N THR A 235 6.42 -13.19 -23.53
CA THR A 235 5.40 -13.51 -24.55
C THR A 235 4.55 -12.28 -24.86
N ASN A 236 4.26 -12.04 -26.15
CA ASN A 236 3.79 -10.82 -26.84
C ASN A 236 2.62 -9.99 -26.26
N THR A 237 1.97 -10.37 -25.16
CA THR A 237 0.83 -9.63 -24.59
C THR A 237 1.23 -8.63 -23.51
N VAL A 238 2.45 -8.69 -22.96
CA VAL A 238 2.92 -7.83 -21.85
C VAL A 238 3.70 -6.59 -22.35
N SER A 239 4.02 -6.52 -23.64
CA SER A 239 4.88 -5.48 -24.24
C SER A 239 4.21 -4.08 -24.27
N VAL A 240 2.88 -4.00 -24.35
CA VAL A 240 2.16 -2.71 -24.41
C VAL A 240 2.12 -2.01 -23.04
N GLU A 241 1.91 -2.77 -21.96
CA GLU A 241 1.86 -2.19 -20.60
C GLU A 241 3.23 -1.73 -20.11
N ILE A 242 4.30 -2.47 -20.45
CA ILE A 242 5.68 -2.07 -20.13
C ILE A 242 6.10 -0.85 -20.95
N GLY A 243 5.73 -0.80 -22.24
CA GLY A 243 6.01 0.34 -23.11
C GLY A 243 5.35 1.64 -22.64
N GLY A 244 4.14 1.56 -22.09
CA GLY A 244 3.44 2.70 -21.48
C GLY A 244 4.11 3.20 -20.20
N ALA A 245 4.55 2.29 -19.33
CA ALA A 245 5.25 2.62 -18.09
C ALA A 245 6.63 3.25 -18.33
N PHE A 246 7.35 2.80 -19.37
CA PHE A 246 8.65 3.38 -19.75
C PHE A 246 8.53 4.72 -20.48
N LYS A 247 7.51 4.91 -21.34
CA LYS A 247 7.27 6.21 -22.01
C LYS A 247 7.00 7.34 -21.02
N ALA A 248 6.35 7.05 -19.89
CA ALA A 248 6.13 8.04 -18.84
C ALA A 248 7.42 8.43 -18.08
N PHE A 249 8.41 7.53 -18.04
CA PHE A 249 9.67 7.74 -17.30
C PHE A 249 10.75 8.46 -18.10
N SER A 250 10.64 8.54 -19.44
CA SER A 250 11.71 9.14 -20.24
C SER A 250 11.22 9.81 -21.54
N ALA A 251 10.45 10.89 -21.43
CA ALA A 251 10.15 11.75 -22.58
C ALA A 251 11.42 12.36 -23.23
N SER A 252 12.56 12.36 -22.53
CA SER A 252 13.86 12.82 -23.02
C SER A 252 14.79 11.70 -23.54
N ALA A 253 14.45 10.42 -23.36
CA ALA A 253 15.26 9.29 -23.85
C ALA A 253 14.60 8.51 -25.01
N SER A 254 13.42 8.93 -25.46
CA SER A 254 12.64 8.20 -26.47
C SER A 254 13.26 8.25 -27.88
N ALA A 255 14.00 9.31 -28.22
CA ALA A 255 14.52 9.48 -29.57
C ALA A 255 15.67 8.52 -29.95
N SER A 256 16.47 8.06 -28.99
CA SER A 256 17.59 7.13 -29.24
C SER A 256 17.16 5.66 -29.22
N ILE A 257 16.06 5.34 -28.53
CA ILE A 257 15.57 3.96 -28.41
C ILE A 257 14.75 3.56 -29.66
N GLU A 258 13.98 4.46 -30.27
CA GLU A 258 13.24 4.15 -31.51
C GLU A 258 14.17 3.65 -32.63
N GLN A 259 15.35 4.24 -32.80
CA GLN A 259 16.34 3.76 -33.78
C GLN A 259 16.88 2.36 -33.48
N THR A 260 16.92 1.94 -32.22
CA THR A 260 17.47 0.64 -31.83
C THR A 260 16.45 -0.48 -32.07
N TRP A 261 15.15 -0.18 -31.91
CA TRP A 261 14.07 -1.14 -32.15
C TRP A 261 13.73 -1.28 -33.64
N GLU A 262 13.84 -0.20 -34.44
CA GLU A 262 13.73 -0.30 -35.90
C GLU A 262 14.88 -1.11 -36.52
N ALA A 263 16.12 -0.93 -36.02
CA ALA A 263 17.27 -1.72 -36.48
C ALA A 263 17.13 -3.22 -36.15
N SER A 264 16.45 -3.55 -35.04
CA SER A 264 16.26 -4.94 -34.59
C SER A 264 15.18 -5.69 -35.37
N ASN A 265 14.24 -4.98 -36.00
CA ASN A 265 13.19 -5.58 -36.84
C ASN A 265 13.61 -5.74 -38.32
N LEU A 266 14.83 -5.34 -38.69
CA LEU A 266 15.36 -5.48 -40.05
C LEU A 266 16.17 -6.77 -40.30
N PHE A 267 16.31 -7.65 -39.30
CA PHE A 267 16.96 -8.96 -39.48
C PHE A 267 16.03 -10.11 -39.10
N PHE A 268 15.11 -10.41 -40.00
CA PHE A 268 14.61 -11.78 -40.19
C PHE A 268 14.63 -12.07 -41.70
N SER A 269 15.75 -12.63 -42.16
CA SER A 269 15.83 -13.42 -43.39
C SER A 269 15.71 -14.90 -43.05
#